data_AF-A0A6C6Z340-F1
#
_entry.id   AF-A0A6C6Z340-F1
#
_cell.length_a   1.000
_cell.length_b   1.000
_cell.length_c   1.000
_cell.angle_alpha   90.00
_cell.angle_beta   90.00
_cell.angle_gamma   90.00
#
_symmetry.space_group_name_H-M   'P 1'
#
loop_
_entity.id
_entity.type
_entity.pdbx_description
1 polymer ?
#
loop_
_entity_poly.entity_id
_entity_poly.type
_entity_poly.pdbx_seq_one_letter_code
_entity_poly.pdbx_strand_id
1 'polypeptide(L)'
;MFRKMHEVIFDLADTFGGKMLSMMAACEAFRIGDLELIKKYIEYHCTLLTDDEDRAGAEEYMQELIGKVSSCYESKVCTPAQFALLGHLAYSILERHRYVPHNLDLFSSMGGDYRVQVEKATPEKIVEMNAELAELICEQESLDDCELTARFTVEREEHKKDTYDYRKY
;
A
#
# COMPACT_ATOMS: atom_id res chain seq x y z
N MET A 1 -12.19 -16.35 8.09
CA MET A 1 -11.28 -17.15 7.26
C MET A 1 -10.84 -16.28 6.09
N PHE A 2 -9.99 -15.28 6.35
CA PHE A 2 -9.34 -14.43 5.34
C PHE A 2 -7.95 -15.02 5.07
N ARG A 3 -7.91 -16.24 4.52
CA ARG A 3 -6.63 -16.87 4.19
C ARG A 3 -6.11 -16.20 2.92
N LYS A 4 -5.22 -15.21 3.11
CA LYS A 4 -4.29 -14.59 2.17
C LYS A 4 -4.84 -14.18 0.81
N MET A 5 -5.64 -13.11 0.77
CA MET A 5 -5.93 -12.41 -0.49
C MET A 5 -4.62 -12.08 -1.25
N HIS A 6 -3.59 -11.67 -0.51
CA HIS A 6 -2.22 -11.49 -1.01
C HIS A 6 -1.61 -12.74 -1.70
N GLU A 7 -1.83 -13.96 -1.18
CA GLU A 7 -1.22 -15.17 -1.77
C GLU A 7 -1.99 -15.71 -2.96
N VAL A 8 -3.30 -15.46 -3.01
CA VAL A 8 -4.17 -16.05 -4.03
C VAL A 8 -4.41 -15.10 -5.19
N ILE A 9 -4.32 -13.78 -4.98
CA ILE A 9 -4.64 -12.80 -6.02
C ILE A 9 -3.71 -12.89 -7.23
N PHE A 10 -2.43 -13.19 -7.01
CA PHE A 10 -1.45 -13.34 -8.07
C PHE A 10 -1.76 -14.57 -8.93
N ASP A 11 -2.01 -15.71 -8.29
CA ASP A 11 -2.41 -16.94 -8.98
C ASP A 11 -3.71 -16.76 -9.76
N LEU A 12 -4.70 -16.05 -9.19
CA LEU A 12 -5.95 -15.73 -9.87
C LEU A 12 -5.73 -14.82 -11.08
N ALA A 13 -4.92 -13.77 -10.94
CA ALA A 13 -4.58 -12.88 -12.03
C ALA A 13 -3.82 -13.59 -13.14
N ASP A 14 -2.87 -14.47 -12.81
CA ASP A 14 -2.12 -15.26 -13.78
C ASP A 14 -2.99 -16.33 -14.47
N THR A 15 -3.95 -16.92 -13.76
CA THR A 15 -4.80 -18.01 -14.28
C THR A 15 -5.97 -17.48 -15.12
N PHE A 16 -6.67 -16.47 -14.62
CA PHE A 16 -7.92 -15.99 -15.21
C PHE A 16 -7.78 -14.66 -15.92
N GLY A 17 -6.76 -13.86 -15.58
CA GLY A 17 -6.50 -12.57 -16.18
C GLY A 17 -7.64 -11.56 -15.99
N GLY A 18 -7.71 -10.61 -16.91
CA GLY A 18 -8.78 -9.61 -16.93
C GLY A 18 -8.49 -8.36 -16.07
N LYS A 19 -9.18 -7.28 -16.41
CA LYS A 19 -8.92 -5.91 -15.90
C LYS A 19 -8.98 -5.83 -14.37
N MET A 20 -10.00 -6.44 -13.77
CA MET A 20 -10.21 -6.38 -12.32
C MET A 20 -9.09 -7.12 -11.58
N LEU A 21 -8.76 -8.34 -11.99
CA LEU A 21 -7.76 -9.16 -11.30
C LEU A 21 -6.36 -8.60 -11.47
N SER A 22 -6.01 -8.09 -12.65
CA SER A 22 -4.72 -7.43 -12.87
C SER A 22 -4.56 -6.17 -12.02
N MET A 23 -5.60 -5.35 -11.90
CA MET A 23 -5.57 -4.15 -11.04
C MET A 23 -5.48 -4.53 -9.55
N MET A 24 -6.24 -5.52 -9.10
CA MET A 24 -6.18 -6.00 -7.72
C MET A 24 -4.79 -6.57 -7.39
N ALA A 25 -4.21 -7.36 -8.29
CA ALA A 25 -2.86 -7.89 -8.12
C ALA A 25 -1.81 -6.77 -8.06
N ALA A 26 -1.92 -5.75 -8.91
CA ALA A 26 -1.05 -4.58 -8.84
C ALA A 26 -1.15 -3.83 -7.50
N CYS A 27 -2.37 -3.60 -7.01
CA CYS A 27 -2.59 -2.97 -5.70
C CYS A 27 -2.01 -3.81 -4.55
N GLU A 28 -2.11 -5.14 -4.64
CA GLU A 28 -1.54 -6.05 -3.63
C GLU A 28 -0.01 -6.09 -3.69
N ALA A 29 0.58 -6.02 -4.88
CA ALA A 29 2.01 -5.86 -5.06
C ALA A 29 2.51 -4.52 -4.50
N PHE A 30 1.78 -3.42 -4.72
CA PHE A 30 2.09 -2.12 -4.14
C PHE A 30 2.08 -2.14 -2.61
N ARG A 31 1.18 -2.91 -2.01
CA ARG A 31 1.09 -3.02 -0.55
C ARG A 31 2.29 -3.70 0.10
N ILE A 32 2.93 -4.63 -0.60
CA ILE A 32 4.17 -5.24 -0.12
C ILE A 32 5.41 -4.59 -0.74
N GLY A 33 5.23 -3.52 -1.53
CA GLY A 33 6.30 -2.81 -2.20
C GLY A 33 7.01 -3.62 -3.28
N ASP A 34 6.44 -4.68 -3.85
CA ASP A 34 7.13 -5.48 -4.87
C ASP A 34 7.08 -4.80 -6.24
N LEU A 35 8.16 -4.09 -6.59
CA LEU A 35 8.28 -3.34 -7.84
C LEU A 35 8.08 -4.19 -9.10
N GLU A 36 8.57 -5.42 -9.09
CA GLU A 36 8.51 -6.28 -10.27
C GLU A 36 7.09 -6.81 -10.48
N LEU A 37 6.40 -7.17 -9.39
CA LEU A 37 4.99 -7.53 -9.46
C LEU A 37 4.09 -6.33 -9.81
N ILE A 38 4.37 -5.12 -9.29
CA ILE A 38 3.64 -3.91 -9.69
C ILE A 38 3.74 -3.72 -11.21
N LYS A 39 4.96 -3.72 -11.77
CA LYS A 39 5.19 -3.57 -13.21
C LYS A 39 4.45 -4.65 -13.99
N LYS A 40 4.67 -5.93 -13.64
CA LYS A 40 4.03 -7.07 -14.31
C LYS A 40 2.52 -6.90 -14.44
N TYR A 41 1.83 -6.61 -13.33
CA TYR A 41 0.37 -6.60 -13.33
C TYR A 41 -0.24 -5.31 -13.88
N ILE A 42 0.39 -4.15 -13.68
CA ILE A 42 -0.11 -2.90 -14.29
C ILE A 42 0.17 -2.86 -15.79
N GLU A 43 1.34 -3.29 -16.25
CA GLU A 43 1.63 -3.40 -17.69
C GLU A 43 0.59 -4.32 -18.36
N TYR A 44 0.33 -5.50 -17.76
CA TYR A 44 -0.73 -6.38 -18.24
C TYR A 44 -2.10 -5.71 -18.19
N HIS A 45 -2.45 -4.99 -17.11
CA HIS A 45 -3.69 -4.23 -17.02
C HIS A 45 -3.85 -3.22 -18.17
N CYS A 46 -2.82 -2.42 -18.46
CA CYS A 46 -2.85 -1.45 -19.55
C CYS A 46 -3.08 -2.09 -20.92
N THR A 47 -2.55 -3.31 -21.16
CA THR A 47 -2.82 -4.04 -22.42
C THR A 47 -4.28 -4.43 -22.61
N LEU A 48 -5.06 -4.50 -21.52
CA LEU A 48 -6.47 -4.88 -21.55
C LEU A 48 -7.41 -3.68 -21.75
N LEU A 49 -6.94 -2.45 -21.50
CA LEU A 49 -7.72 -1.22 -21.65
C LEU A 49 -7.77 -0.78 -23.11
N THR A 50 -8.90 -0.26 -23.57
CA THR A 50 -8.98 0.51 -24.82
C THR A 50 -8.59 1.97 -24.59
N ASP A 51 -8.39 2.74 -25.66
CA ASP A 51 -8.06 4.17 -25.54
C ASP A 51 -9.23 4.97 -24.91
N ASP A 52 -10.47 4.52 -25.07
CA ASP A 52 -11.66 5.10 -24.44
C ASP A 52 -11.77 4.79 -22.93
N GLU A 53 -10.99 3.82 -22.45
CA GLU A 53 -10.96 3.37 -21.04
C GLU A 53 -9.80 3.98 -20.25
N ASP A 54 -9.28 5.12 -20.71
CA ASP A 54 -8.22 5.89 -20.05
C ASP A 54 -6.92 5.08 -19.81
N ARG A 55 -6.44 4.40 -20.85
CA ARG A 55 -5.15 3.69 -20.81
C ARG A 55 -4.01 4.62 -20.38
N ALA A 56 -4.01 5.87 -20.84
CA ALA A 56 -3.00 6.85 -20.48
C ALA A 56 -3.00 7.15 -18.97
N GLY A 57 -4.17 7.33 -18.35
CA GLY A 57 -4.29 7.50 -16.91
C GLY A 57 -3.82 6.27 -16.13
N ALA A 58 -4.08 5.06 -16.61
CA ALA A 58 -3.56 3.83 -15.99
C ALA A 58 -2.02 3.73 -16.08
N GLU A 59 -1.42 4.14 -17.19
CA GLU A 59 0.04 4.22 -17.35
C GLU A 59 0.67 5.29 -16.44
N GLU A 60 0.04 6.45 -16.29
CA GLU A 60 0.48 7.49 -15.35
C GLU A 60 0.42 7.00 -13.90
N TYR A 61 -0.69 6.35 -13.52
CA TYR A 61 -0.85 5.74 -12.21
C TYR A 61 0.22 4.66 -11.94
N MET A 62 0.59 3.88 -12.96
CA MET A 62 1.71 2.92 -12.87
C MET A 62 3.01 3.60 -12.45
N GLN A 63 3.38 4.69 -13.14
CA GLN A 63 4.60 5.43 -12.87
C GLN A 63 4.57 6.06 -11.47
N GLU A 64 3.40 6.52 -11.02
CA GLU A 64 3.22 7.04 -9.66
C GLU A 64 3.49 5.96 -8.60
N LEU A 65 2.91 4.76 -8.74
CA LEU A 65 3.11 3.67 -7.78
C LEU A 65 4.56 3.20 -7.74
N ILE A 66 5.19 3.01 -8.90
CA ILE A 66 6.61 2.63 -9.01
C ILE A 66 7.50 3.71 -8.40
N GLY A 67 7.23 4.99 -8.68
CA GLY A 67 7.97 6.12 -8.14
C GLY A 67 7.86 6.23 -6.61
N LYS A 68 6.67 5.99 -6.05
CA LYS A 68 6.45 5.95 -4.59
C LYS A 68 7.28 4.86 -3.91
N VAL A 69 7.25 3.63 -4.43
CA VAL A 69 8.01 2.53 -3.83
C VAL A 69 9.52 2.72 -4.00
N SER A 70 9.97 3.08 -5.21
CA SER A 70 11.39 3.31 -5.49
C SER A 70 11.97 4.42 -4.64
N SER A 71 11.25 5.53 -4.48
CA SER A 71 11.69 6.63 -3.60
C SER A 71 11.75 6.24 -2.13
N CYS A 72 10.90 5.31 -1.66
CA CYS A 72 11.01 4.78 -0.31
C CYS A 72 12.25 3.89 -0.12
N TYR A 73 12.60 3.05 -1.11
CA TYR A 73 13.83 2.26 -1.05
C TYR A 73 15.08 3.14 -0.98
N GLU A 74 15.11 4.21 -1.77
CA GLU A 74 16.23 5.15 -1.79
C GLU A 74 16.31 6.00 -0.52
N SER A 75 15.18 6.51 -0.02
CA SER A 75 15.18 7.47 1.09
C SER A 75 15.15 6.84 2.48
N LYS A 76 14.72 5.58 2.62
CA LYS A 76 14.52 4.89 3.90
C LYS A 76 15.47 3.73 4.15
N VAL A 77 16.42 3.52 3.25
CA VAL A 77 17.46 2.48 3.41
C VAL A 77 16.85 1.08 3.62
N CYS A 78 15.67 0.84 3.05
CA CYS A 78 14.99 -0.46 3.14
C CYS A 78 15.17 -1.25 1.86
N THR A 79 15.59 -2.50 2.00
CA THR A 79 15.59 -3.49 0.93
C THR A 79 14.16 -3.91 0.57
N PRO A 80 13.94 -4.46 -0.64
CA PRO A 80 12.65 -4.99 -1.03
C PRO A 80 12.08 -6.04 -0.06
N ALA A 81 12.95 -6.91 0.48
CA ALA A 81 12.56 -7.93 1.43
C ALA A 81 12.06 -7.34 2.77
N GLN A 82 12.73 -6.28 3.26
CA GLN A 82 12.31 -5.58 4.47
C GLN A 82 10.97 -4.88 4.30
N PHE A 83 10.76 -4.22 3.15
CA PHE A 83 9.47 -3.61 2.84
C PHE A 83 8.36 -4.67 2.78
N ALA A 84 8.59 -5.78 2.06
CA ALA A 84 7.60 -6.85 1.97
C ALA A 84 7.27 -7.41 3.36
N LEU A 85 8.28 -7.61 4.21
CA LEU A 85 8.09 -8.03 5.60
C LEU A 85 7.21 -7.04 6.39
N LEU A 86 7.48 -5.73 6.30
CA LEU A 86 6.62 -4.71 6.92
C LEU A 86 5.18 -4.77 6.42
N GLY A 87 4.98 -4.92 5.11
CA GLY A 87 3.67 -5.10 4.51
C GLY A 87 2.94 -6.33 5.05
N HIS A 88 3.64 -7.46 5.17
CA HIS A 88 3.10 -8.70 5.74
C HIS A 88 2.73 -8.57 7.21
N LEU A 89 3.58 -7.94 8.03
CA LEU A 89 3.30 -7.70 9.45
C LEU A 89 2.03 -6.85 9.60
N ALA A 90 1.94 -5.74 8.86
CA ALA A 90 0.76 -4.89 8.89
C ALA A 90 -0.52 -5.65 8.48
N TYR A 91 -0.44 -6.47 7.41
CA TYR A 91 -1.57 -7.28 6.98
C TYR A 91 -1.99 -8.34 8.02
N SER A 92 -1.02 -8.98 8.67
CA SER A 92 -1.31 -9.98 9.71
C SER A 92 -2.10 -9.38 10.87
N ILE A 93 -1.87 -8.12 11.21
CA ILE A 93 -2.63 -7.39 12.24
C ILE A 93 -4.05 -7.11 11.77
N LEU A 94 -4.22 -6.59 10.54
CA LEU A 94 -5.54 -6.36 9.97
C LEU A 94 -6.38 -7.65 9.95
N GLU A 95 -5.78 -8.78 9.59
CA GLU A 95 -6.45 -10.08 9.59
C GLU A 95 -6.89 -10.51 11.00
N ARG A 96 -6.00 -10.38 11.99
CA ARG A 96 -6.29 -10.71 13.40
C ARG A 96 -7.46 -9.89 13.95
N HIS A 97 -7.49 -8.61 13.60
CA HIS A 97 -8.52 -7.66 14.03
C HIS A 97 -9.74 -7.58 13.09
N ARG A 98 -9.73 -8.35 12.00
CA ARG A 98 -10.81 -8.43 10.99
C ARG A 98 -11.14 -7.11 10.32
N TYR A 99 -10.12 -6.31 10.04
CA TYR A 99 -10.23 -5.08 9.28
C TYR A 99 -9.82 -5.28 7.82
N VAL A 100 -10.45 -4.51 6.94
CA VAL A 100 -10.05 -4.39 5.54
C VAL A 100 -9.36 -3.03 5.39
N PRO A 101 -8.16 -2.97 4.80
CA PRO A 101 -7.51 -1.69 4.55
C PRO A 101 -8.31 -0.91 3.49
N HIS A 102 -8.55 0.37 3.76
CA HIS A 102 -9.21 1.27 2.81
C HIS A 102 -8.20 1.77 1.77
N ASN A 103 -7.09 2.32 2.25
CA ASN A 103 -6.04 2.87 1.39
C ASN A 103 -4.65 2.63 2.01
N LEU A 104 -3.63 2.59 1.16
CA LEU A 104 -2.23 2.60 1.56
C LEU A 104 -1.56 3.83 0.95
N ASP A 105 -0.96 4.65 1.79
CA ASP A 105 -0.17 5.79 1.35
C ASP A 105 1.30 5.55 1.66
N LEU A 106 2.14 5.78 0.65
CA LEU A 106 3.59 5.79 0.79
C LEU A 106 4.12 7.22 0.67
N PHE A 107 4.96 7.61 1.63
CA PHE A 107 5.57 8.93 1.66
C PHE A 107 7.08 8.80 1.79
N SER A 108 7.82 9.34 0.82
CA SER A 108 9.29 9.30 0.84
C SER A 108 9.92 10.41 1.70
N SER A 109 9.15 11.41 2.12
CA SER A 109 9.58 12.54 2.95
C SER A 109 8.69 12.78 4.17
N MET A 110 9.31 12.89 5.35
CA MET A 110 8.74 13.19 6.68
C MET A 110 7.47 12.42 7.12
N GLY A 111 7.63 11.65 8.21
CA GLY A 111 6.57 11.49 9.22
C GLY A 111 5.41 10.56 8.86
N GLY A 112 5.73 9.35 8.39
CA GLY A 112 4.80 8.23 8.23
C GLY A 112 4.86 7.70 6.82
N ASP A 113 5.83 6.84 6.57
CA ASP A 113 6.28 6.48 5.23
C ASP A 113 5.48 5.33 4.64
N TYR A 114 4.93 4.48 5.50
CA TYR A 114 4.00 3.41 5.15
C TYR A 114 2.74 3.54 6.01
N ARG A 115 1.69 4.15 5.46
CA ARG A 115 0.45 4.45 6.20
C ARG A 115 -0.72 3.64 5.67
N VAL A 116 -1.24 2.76 6.52
CA VAL A 116 -2.45 1.98 6.23
C VAL A 116 -3.66 2.67 6.83
N GLN A 117 -4.58 3.12 5.98
CA GLN A 117 -5.86 3.67 6.41
C GLN A 117 -6.86 2.53 6.61
N VAL A 118 -7.56 2.54 7.73
CA VAL A 118 -8.54 1.51 8.11
C VAL A 118 -9.92 2.15 8.23
N GLU A 119 -10.85 1.71 7.39
CA GLU A 119 -12.24 2.13 7.44
C GLU A 119 -12.91 1.54 8.70
N LYS A 120 -13.77 2.33 9.36
CA LYS A 120 -14.58 1.93 10.55
C LYS A 120 -13.78 1.51 11.79
N ALA A 121 -12.47 1.70 11.83
CA ALA A 121 -11.69 1.53 13.06
C ALA A 121 -11.92 2.71 14.02
N THR A 122 -12.02 2.43 15.32
CA THR A 122 -12.03 3.49 16.34
C THR A 122 -10.59 3.93 16.65
N PRO A 123 -10.37 5.15 17.16
CA PRO A 123 -9.04 5.60 17.57
C PRO A 123 -8.35 4.66 18.56
N GLU A 124 -9.09 4.09 19.52
CA GLU A 124 -8.58 3.14 20.50
C GLU A 124 -8.05 1.89 19.80
N LYS A 125 -8.77 1.41 18.77
CA LYS A 125 -8.36 0.25 18.01
C LYS A 125 -7.14 0.50 17.14
N ILE A 126 -7.01 1.70 16.58
CA ILE A 126 -5.80 2.12 15.87
C ILE A 126 -4.58 2.13 16.81
N VAL A 127 -4.74 2.62 18.05
CA VAL A 127 -3.65 2.61 19.04
C VAL A 127 -3.23 1.19 19.38
N GLU A 128 -4.20 0.29 19.63
CA GLU A 128 -3.94 -1.13 19.88
C GLU A 128 -3.18 -1.78 18.72
N MET A 129 -3.65 -1.62 17.48
CA MET A 129 -2.99 -2.19 16.30
C MET A 129 -1.59 -1.62 16.07
N ASN A 130 -1.36 -0.33 16.35
CA ASN A 130 -0.04 0.27 16.23
C ASN A 130 0.93 -0.20 17.32
N ALA A 131 0.45 -0.47 18.54
CA ALA A 131 1.27 -1.05 19.59
C ALA A 131 1.71 -2.47 19.21
N GLU A 132 0.78 -3.30 18.73
CA GLU A 132 1.10 -4.65 18.23
C GLU A 132 2.06 -4.62 17.04
N LEU A 133 1.90 -3.66 16.12
CA LEU A 133 2.80 -3.50 14.98
C LEU A 133 4.22 -3.15 15.42
N ALA A 134 4.35 -2.24 16.38
CA ALA A 134 5.65 -1.86 16.92
C ALA A 134 6.35 -3.06 17.58
N GLU A 135 5.63 -3.84 18.40
CA GLU A 135 6.17 -5.06 19.01
C GLU A 135 6.66 -6.06 17.95
N LEU A 136 5.82 -6.36 16.95
CA LEU A 136 6.20 -7.28 15.89
C LEU A 136 7.40 -6.81 15.07
N ILE A 137 7.51 -5.51 14.79
CA ILE A 137 8.66 -4.96 14.07
C ILE A 137 9.93 -5.11 14.91
N CYS A 138 9.88 -4.80 16.21
CA CYS A 138 11.02 -4.94 17.11
C CYS A 138 11.47 -6.40 17.31
N GLU A 139 10.63 -7.38 17.01
CA GLU A 139 10.99 -8.81 17.03
C GLU A 139 11.70 -9.28 15.75
N GLN A 140 11.73 -8.46 14.68
CA GLN A 140 12.38 -8.81 13.42
C GLN A 140 13.74 -8.12 13.28
N GLU A 141 14.82 -8.80 13.65
CA GLU A 141 16.21 -8.30 13.49
C GLU A 141 16.51 -7.84 12.06
N SER A 142 15.88 -8.46 11.05
CA SER A 142 16.04 -8.06 9.66
C SER A 142 15.54 -6.65 9.36
N LEU A 143 14.75 -6.01 10.22
CA LEU A 143 14.22 -4.65 10.05
C LEU A 143 15.06 -3.57 10.75
N ASP A 144 16.10 -3.93 11.50
CA ASP A 144 16.85 -2.99 12.35
C ASP A 144 17.50 -1.83 11.56
N ASP A 145 17.92 -2.10 10.32
CA ASP A 145 18.54 -1.10 9.43
C ASP A 145 17.54 -0.41 8.47
N CYS A 146 16.25 -0.70 8.60
CA CYS A 146 15.20 -0.14 7.73
C CYS A 146 14.51 1.06 8.42
N GLU A 147 14.57 2.24 7.80
CA GLU A 147 14.00 3.47 8.37
C GLU A 147 12.53 3.72 7.99
N LEU A 148 11.90 2.78 7.26
CA LEU A 148 10.50 2.90 6.85
C LEU A 148 9.58 2.72 8.06
N THR A 149 8.89 3.81 8.45
CA THR A 149 7.94 3.74 9.56
C THR A 149 6.54 3.34 9.09
N ALA A 150 6.08 2.16 9.52
CA ALA A 150 4.74 1.66 9.27
C ALA A 150 3.75 2.04 10.38
N ARG A 151 2.53 2.45 10.02
CA ARG A 151 1.44 2.71 10.98
C ARG A 151 0.04 2.57 10.39
N PHE A 152 -0.92 2.26 11.25
CA PHE A 152 -2.34 2.35 11.00
C PHE A 152 -2.89 3.75 11.34
N THR A 153 -3.90 4.16 10.59
CA THR A 153 -4.68 5.36 10.88
C THR A 153 -6.16 5.12 10.56
N VAL A 154 -7.04 5.92 11.16
CA VAL A 154 -8.44 5.97 10.73
C VAL A 154 -8.52 6.61 9.34
N GLU A 155 -9.47 6.15 8.52
CA GLU A 155 -9.86 6.90 7.33
C GLU A 155 -10.25 8.32 7.74
N ARG A 156 -9.62 9.32 7.15
CA ARG A 156 -9.98 10.73 7.33
C ARG A 156 -10.58 11.22 6.03
N GLU A 157 -11.78 11.77 6.10
CA GLU A 157 -12.33 12.50 4.95
C GLU A 157 -11.36 13.63 4.57
N GLU A 158 -11.01 13.74 3.28
CA GLU A 158 -10.19 14.84 2.80
C GLU A 158 -10.97 16.16 2.98
N HIS A 159 -10.68 16.91 4.05
CA HIS A 159 -11.21 18.26 4.26
C HIS A 159 -10.57 19.32 3.32
N LYS A 160 -10.15 18.94 2.10
CA LYS A 160 -9.54 19.85 1.11
C LYS A 160 -10.53 20.83 0.46
N LYS A 161 -11.78 20.91 0.93
CA LYS A 161 -12.75 21.90 0.44
C LYS A 161 -12.79 23.21 1.24
N ASP A 162 -12.23 23.27 2.45
CA ASP A 162 -12.37 24.45 3.33
C ASP A 162 -11.07 24.83 4.06
N THR A 163 -9.98 25.09 3.32
CA THR A 163 -8.87 25.90 3.87
C THR A 163 -8.89 27.30 3.25
N TYR A 164 -9.16 28.27 4.10
CA TYR A 164 -9.64 29.64 3.85
C TYR A 164 -8.62 30.62 3.24
N ASP A 165 -7.46 30.15 2.76
CA ASP A 165 -6.33 31.02 2.46
C ASP A 165 -5.75 30.87 1.04
N TYR A 166 -6.63 30.97 0.05
CA TYR A 166 -6.26 31.41 -1.28
C TYR A 166 -7.09 32.65 -1.64
N ARG A 167 -6.76 33.80 -1.04
CA ARG A 167 -7.04 35.08 -1.68
C ARG A 167 -5.95 35.32 -2.71
N LYS A 168 -6.28 35.13 -3.98
CA LYS A 168 -5.51 35.71 -5.10
C LYS A 168 -5.48 37.22 -4.89
N TYR A 169 -4.31 37.77 -4.59
CA TYR A 169 -4.00 39.17 -4.87
C TYR A 169 -3.58 39.29 -6.33
#